data_AF-A0A671NX91-F1
#
_entry.id   AF-A0A671NX91-F1
#
_cell.length_a   1.000
_cell.length_b   1.000
_cell.length_c   1.000
_cell.angle_alpha   90.00
_cell.angle_beta   90.00
_cell.angle_gamma   90.00
#
_symmetry.space_group_name_H-M   'P 1'
#
loop_
_entity.id
_entity.type
_entity.pdbx_description
1 polymer ?
#
loop_
_entity_poly.entity_id
_entity_poly.type
_entity_poly.pdbx_seq_one_letter_code
_entity_poly.pdbx_strand_id
1 'polypeptide(L)'
;MEVTSQPAAFEPRDFHTGLMSCCDDMGVCCCGFFCLPCLGCSIASEMNECCLCGLGMPIRSVYRTKYNIPGSMCNDWMVAYCCLCCAACQMKRDIKIRKSNGTLKP
;
A
#
# COMPACT_ATOMS: atom_id res chain seq x y z
N MET A 1 2.96 -13.32 1.81
CA MET A 1 3.65 -13.48 0.51
C MET A 1 5.12 -13.71 0.78
N GLU A 2 5.61 -14.90 0.44
CA GLU A 2 7.03 -15.22 0.50
C GLU A 2 7.75 -14.63 -0.72
N VAL A 3 8.83 -13.87 -0.51
CA VAL A 3 9.65 -13.33 -1.60
C VAL A 3 10.62 -14.42 -2.05
N THR A 4 10.14 -15.31 -2.93
CA THR A 4 10.89 -16.49 -3.38
C THR A 4 11.80 -16.23 -4.59
N SER A 5 11.68 -15.06 -5.22
CA SER A 5 12.53 -14.66 -6.34
C SER A 5 13.09 -13.27 -6.10
N GLN A 6 14.38 -13.10 -6.36
CA GLN A 6 14.96 -11.77 -6.43
C GLN A 6 14.34 -11.03 -7.63
N PRO A 7 13.81 -9.82 -7.45
CA PRO A 7 13.29 -9.06 -8.58
C PRO A 7 14.42 -8.84 -9.58
N ALA A 8 14.19 -9.20 -10.84
CA ALA A 8 15.04 -8.73 -11.93
C ALA A 8 15.11 -7.20 -11.86
N ALA A 9 16.22 -6.60 -12.32
CA ALA A 9 16.38 -5.15 -12.36
C ALA A 9 15.21 -4.52 -13.13
N PHE A 10 14.21 -4.04 -12.39
CA PHE A 10 13.08 -3.31 -12.93
C PHE A 10 13.39 -1.83 -12.75
N GLU A 11 12.85 -0.98 -13.60
CA GLU A 11 12.98 0.46 -13.39
C GLU A 11 12.28 0.85 -12.08
N PRO A 12 12.89 1.71 -11.23
CA PRO A 12 12.22 2.24 -10.05
C PRO A 12 10.91 2.91 -10.45
N ARG A 13 9.85 2.69 -9.67
CA ARG A 13 8.56 3.36 -9.87
C ARG A 13 8.10 4.02 -8.59
N ASP A 14 7.40 5.15 -8.72
CA ASP A 14 6.78 5.79 -7.58
C ASP A 14 5.35 5.29 -7.31
N PHE A 15 4.82 5.66 -6.15
CA PHE A 15 3.38 5.62 -5.93
C PHE A 15 2.70 6.57 -6.93
N HIS A 16 1.54 6.20 -7.46
CA HIS A 16 0.78 7.08 -8.37
C HIS A 16 0.15 8.27 -7.63
N THR A 17 0.03 8.20 -6.30
CA THR A 17 -0.54 9.27 -5.47
C THR A 17 0.35 9.60 -4.29
N GLY A 18 0.29 10.87 -3.86
CA GLY A 18 0.97 11.33 -2.66
C GLY A 18 0.39 10.72 -1.38
N LEU A 19 1.15 10.81 -0.28
CA LEU A 19 0.72 10.29 1.02
C LEU A 19 -0.53 11.04 1.53
N MET A 20 -0.54 12.37 1.39
CA MET A 20 -1.59 13.27 1.87
C MET A 20 -2.66 13.58 0.81
N SER A 21 -2.73 12.80 -0.27
CA SER A 21 -3.78 12.87 -1.30
C SER A 21 -5.14 12.37 -0.81
N CYS A 22 -5.47 12.55 0.48
CA CYS A 22 -6.71 12.11 1.10
C CYS A 22 -7.97 12.70 0.44
N CYS A 23 -7.86 13.86 -0.19
CA CYS A 23 -8.96 14.49 -0.93
C CYS A 23 -9.18 13.88 -2.33
N ASP A 24 -8.23 13.12 -2.88
CA ASP A 24 -8.33 12.56 -4.25
C ASP A 24 -9.28 11.36 -4.32
N ASP A 25 -9.56 10.69 -3.18
CA ASP A 25 -10.51 9.58 -3.11
C ASP A 25 -11.22 9.63 -1.73
N MET A 26 -12.20 10.55 -1.59
CA MET A 26 -12.91 10.81 -0.33
C MET A 26 -13.56 9.55 0.25
N GLY A 27 -14.02 8.60 -0.57
CA GLY A 27 -14.57 7.33 -0.09
C GLY A 27 -13.54 6.46 0.64
N VAL A 28 -12.31 6.40 0.10
CA VAL A 28 -11.20 5.68 0.75
C VAL A 28 -10.76 6.41 2.02
N CYS A 29 -10.73 7.74 2.00
CA CYS A 29 -10.40 8.56 3.17
C CYS A 29 -11.45 8.41 4.30
N CYS A 30 -12.74 8.44 3.96
CA CYS A 30 -13.81 8.19 4.93
C CYS A 30 -13.72 6.76 5.49
N CYS A 31 -13.51 5.74 4.66
CA CYS A 31 -13.27 4.38 5.15
C CYS A 31 -12.02 4.28 6.03
N GLY A 32 -10.93 4.97 5.70
CA GLY A 32 -9.72 5.01 6.52
C GLY A 32 -9.93 5.71 7.87
N PHE A 33 -10.82 6.71 7.93
CA PHE A 33 -11.13 7.45 9.16
C PHE A 33 -12.18 6.74 10.03
N PHE A 34 -13.21 6.14 9.42
CA PHE A 34 -14.32 5.51 10.13
C PHE A 34 -14.17 3.99 10.34
N CYS A 35 -13.45 3.27 9.48
CA CYS A 35 -13.12 1.85 9.67
C CYS A 35 -11.74 1.47 9.07
N LEU A 36 -10.66 1.93 9.72
CA LEU A 36 -9.30 1.55 9.35
C LEU A 36 -9.07 0.03 9.27
N PRO A 37 -9.62 -0.82 10.17
CA PRO A 37 -9.49 -2.27 10.06
C PRO A 37 -10.11 -2.84 8.77
N CYS A 38 -11.27 -2.34 8.35
CA CYS A 38 -11.92 -2.74 7.11
C CYS A 38 -11.04 -2.40 5.89
N LEU A 39 -10.44 -1.21 5.90
CA LEU A 39 -9.51 -0.78 4.85
C LEU A 39 -8.28 -1.67 4.81
N GLY A 40 -7.72 -1.99 5.97
CA GLY A 40 -6.63 -2.96 6.14
C GLY A 40 -6.96 -4.31 5.53
N CYS A 41 -8.10 -4.88 5.91
CA CYS A 41 -8.57 -6.15 5.36
C CYS A 41 -8.72 -6.14 3.84
N SER A 42 -9.17 -5.02 3.27
CA SER A 42 -9.28 -4.87 1.82
C SER A 42 -7.90 -4.85 1.14
N ILE A 43 -6.92 -4.17 1.73
CA ILE A 43 -5.52 -4.15 1.25
C ILE A 43 -4.93 -5.55 1.35
N ALA A 44 -5.09 -6.22 2.50
CA ALA A 44 -4.60 -7.57 2.72
C ALA A 44 -5.19 -8.56 1.69
N SER A 45 -6.49 -8.51 1.46
CA SER A 45 -7.16 -9.37 0.48
C SER A 45 -6.62 -9.15 -0.94
N GLU A 46 -6.32 -7.91 -1.33
CA GLU A 46 -5.72 -7.60 -2.64
C GLU A 46 -4.23 -7.98 -2.74
N MET A 47 -3.56 -8.16 -1.61
CA MET A 47 -2.18 -8.62 -1.51
C MET A 47 -2.06 -10.13 -1.20
N ASN A 48 -3.19 -10.86 -1.17
CA ASN A 48 -3.25 -12.27 -0.78
C ASN A 48 -2.67 -12.54 0.62
N GLU A 49 -2.97 -11.65 1.58
CA GLU A 49 -2.57 -11.75 2.99
C GLU A 49 -3.80 -11.87 3.92
N CYS A 50 -3.57 -12.26 5.16
CA CYS A 50 -4.61 -12.28 6.19
C CYS A 50 -5.12 -10.85 6.49
N CYS A 51 -6.42 -10.71 6.78
CA CYS A 51 -7.12 -9.46 7.11
C CYS A 51 -6.33 -8.53 8.07
N LEU A 52 -5.69 -9.13 9.08
CA LEU A 52 -4.93 -8.43 10.14
C LEU A 52 -3.56 -7.91 9.68
N CYS A 53 -3.06 -8.39 8.55
CA CYS A 53 -1.76 -8.06 7.99
C CYS A 53 -1.82 -6.90 6.99
N GLY A 54 -2.98 -6.27 6.78
CA GLY A 54 -3.16 -5.23 5.77
C GLY A 54 -2.81 -3.80 6.20
N LEU A 55 -2.31 -3.63 7.43
CA LEU A 55 -1.94 -2.33 8.00
C LEU A 55 -0.53 -2.35 8.56
N GLY A 56 0.10 -1.17 8.60
CA GLY A 56 1.38 -0.95 9.26
C GLY A 56 2.57 -0.95 8.31
N MET A 57 3.76 -0.93 8.91
CA MET A 57 5.03 -0.91 8.18
C MET A 57 5.26 -2.18 7.33
N PRO A 58 5.04 -3.42 7.82
CA PRO A 58 5.43 -4.62 7.09
C PRO A 58 4.76 -4.75 5.72
N ILE A 59 3.43 -4.52 5.66
CA ILE A 59 2.67 -4.64 4.42
C ILE A 59 3.11 -3.59 3.38
N ARG A 60 3.44 -2.37 3.84
CA ARG A 60 3.94 -1.30 2.98
C ARG A 60 5.31 -1.65 2.41
N SER A 61 6.20 -2.20 3.24
CA SER A 61 7.53 -2.63 2.79
C SER A 61 7.44 -3.75 1.77
N VAL A 62 6.61 -4.76 2.03
CA VAL A 62 6.34 -5.86 1.05
C VAL A 62 5.78 -5.30 -0.25
N TYR A 63 4.82 -4.36 -0.16
CA TYR A 63 4.23 -3.71 -1.33
C TYR A 63 5.29 -2.99 -2.19
N ARG A 64 6.18 -2.22 -1.55
CA ARG A 64 7.24 -1.47 -2.23
C ARG A 64 8.24 -2.41 -2.90
N THR A 65 8.61 -3.50 -2.24
CA THR A 65 9.46 -4.55 -2.83
C THR A 65 8.78 -5.21 -4.03
N LYS A 66 7.48 -5.51 -3.95
CA LYS A 66 6.71 -6.12 -5.06
C LYS A 66 6.66 -5.24 -6.31
N TYR A 67 6.59 -3.92 -6.16
CA TYR A 67 6.46 -2.98 -7.28
C TYR A 67 7.74 -2.21 -7.64
N ASN A 68 8.85 -2.50 -6.96
CA ASN A 68 10.13 -1.82 -7.08
C ASN A 68 10.04 -0.29 -6.82
N ILE A 69 9.45 0.07 -5.69
CA ILE A 69 9.30 1.47 -5.26
C ILE A 69 10.49 1.86 -4.38
N PRO A 70 11.22 2.96 -4.66
CA PRO A 70 12.47 3.33 -3.97
C PRO A 70 12.21 4.00 -2.60
N GLY A 71 12.88 3.52 -1.55
CA GLY A 71 12.68 3.96 -0.16
C GLY A 71 13.23 2.98 0.88
N SER A 72 12.92 3.18 2.15
CA SER A 72 13.53 2.44 3.26
C SER A 72 12.53 2.04 4.34
N MET A 73 12.86 0.98 5.10
CA MET A 73 12.10 0.54 6.27
C MET A 73 11.92 1.66 7.31
N CYS A 74 12.95 2.51 7.48
CA CYS A 74 12.89 3.66 8.37
C CYS A 74 11.85 4.68 7.89
N ASN A 75 11.80 4.96 6.59
CA ASN A 75 10.78 5.83 6.02
C ASN A 75 9.37 5.23 6.17
N ASP A 76 9.21 3.93 5.95
CA ASP A 76 7.91 3.27 6.10
C ASP A 76 7.44 3.25 7.56
N TRP A 77 8.36 3.12 8.52
CA TRP A 77 8.06 3.30 9.95
C TRP A 77 7.63 4.73 10.27
N MET A 78 8.37 5.75 9.80
CA MET A 78 8.00 7.16 10.02
C MET A 78 6.63 7.49 9.41
N VAL A 79 6.35 6.99 8.22
CA VAL A 79 5.05 7.18 7.55
C VAL A 79 3.92 6.51 8.34
N ALA A 80 4.12 5.28 8.81
CA ALA A 80 3.15 4.58 9.64
C ALA A 80 2.91 5.28 10.98
N TYR A 81 3.96 5.82 11.60
CA TYR A 81 3.90 6.56 12.86
C TYR A 81 3.22 7.93 12.70
N CYS A 82 3.54 8.67 11.64
CA CYS A 82 2.99 10.00 11.38
C CYS A 82 1.51 9.96 11.01
N CYS A 83 1.13 9.10 10.05
CA CYS A 83 -0.27 8.94 9.67
C CYS A 83 -0.53 7.55 9.04
N LEU A 84 -0.88 6.57 9.87
CA LEU A 84 -1.21 5.23 9.41
C LEU A 84 -2.40 5.22 8.44
N CYS A 85 -3.42 6.06 8.66
CA CYS A 85 -4.59 6.10 7.77
C CYS A 85 -4.21 6.62 6.38
N CYS A 86 -3.39 7.67 6.29
CA CYS A 86 -2.91 8.24 5.04
C CYS A 86 -2.06 7.23 4.27
N ALA A 87 -1.20 6.49 4.99
CA ALA A 87 -0.39 5.42 4.42
C ALA A 87 -1.24 4.29 3.84
N ALA A 88 -2.27 3.84 4.57
CA ALA A 88 -3.20 2.82 4.11
C ALA A 88 -4.05 3.33 2.91
N CYS A 89 -4.53 4.57 2.96
CA CYS A 89 -5.27 5.18 1.87
C CYS A 89 -4.41 5.31 0.59
N GLN A 90 -3.15 5.74 0.73
CA GLN A 90 -2.20 5.79 -0.38
C GLN A 90 -2.06 4.42 -1.02
N MET A 91 -1.82 3.36 -0.23
CA MET A 91 -1.70 2.00 -0.75
C MET A 91 -2.98 1.53 -1.44
N LYS A 92 -4.15 1.78 -0.86
CA LYS A 92 -5.43 1.37 -1.45
C LYS A 92 -5.68 2.05 -2.80
N ARG A 93 -5.40 3.36 -2.91
CA ARG A 93 -5.48 4.10 -4.18
C ARG A 93 -4.51 3.52 -5.21
N ASP A 94 -3.29 3.25 -4.78
CA ASP A 94 -2.22 2.74 -5.64
C ASP A 94 -2.52 1.33 -6.17
N ILE A 95 -3.16 0.48 -5.35
CA ILE A 95 -3.71 -0.82 -5.78
C ILE A 95 -4.83 -0.64 -6.80
N LYS A 96 -5.79 0.27 -6.54
CA LYS A 96 -6.91 0.56 -7.45
C LYS A 96 -6.42 0.99 -8.83
N ILE A 97 -5.41 1.88 -8.88
CA ILE A 97 -4.79 2.34 -10.14
C ILE A 97 -4.04 1.20 -10.84
N ARG A 98 -3.29 0.37 -10.10
CA ARG A 98 -2.62 -0.79 -10.71
C ARG A 98 -3.58 -1.83 -11.24
N LYS A 99 -4.73 -1.99 -10.58
CA LYS A 99 -5.81 -2.89 -10.99
C LYS A 99 -6.49 -2.37 -12.27
N SER A 100 -6.76 -1.07 -12.36
CA SER A 100 -7.30 -0.49 -13.60
C SER A 100 -6.32 -0.58 -14.76
N ASN A 101 -5.02 -0.47 -14.49
CA ASN A 101 -3.97 -0.56 -15.51
C ASN A 101 -3.58 -2.01 -15.87
N GLY A 102 -4.19 -3.02 -15.24
CA GLY A 102 -3.84 -4.44 -15.46
C GLY A 102 -2.45 -4.86 -14.96
N THR A 103 -1.77 -4.01 -14.19
CA THR A 103 -0.41 -4.24 -13.65
C THR A 103 -0.40 -4.91 -12.28
N LEU A 104 -1.57 -5.10 -11.66
CA LEU A 104 -1.72 -5.82 -10.40
C LEU A 104 -1.59 -7.33 -10.67
N LYS A 105 -0.42 -7.91 -10.35
CA LYS A 105 -0.24 -9.36 -10.38
C LYS A 105 -0.69 -9.95 -9.04
N PRO A 106 -1.53 -11.01 -9.04
CA PRO A 106 -1.96 -11.69 -7.81
C PRO A 106 -0.75 -12.13 -6.97
#